data_AF-A0A3M0Y7X1-F1
#
_entry.id   AF-A0A3M0Y7X1-F1
#
_cell.length_a   1.000
_cell.length_b   1.000
_cell.length_c   1.000
_cell.angle_alpha   90.00
_cell.angle_beta   90.00
_cell.angle_gamma   90.00
#
_symmetry.space_group_name_H-M   'P 1'
#
loop_
_entity.id
_entity.type
_entity.pdbx_description
1 polymer ?
#
loop_
_entity_poly.entity_id
_entity_poly.type
_entity_poly.pdbx_seq_one_letter_code
_entity_poly.pdbx_strand_id
1 'polypeptide(L)'
;MFSRIEKEYRKELIDLYERYIANPEDEDVRKDAGGMGIICGPQFSEDVNLAAHKADWMSIGKLSVEEAKEILQKLKAAREHEKN
;
A
#
# COMPACT_ATOMS: atom_id res chain seq x y z
N MET A 1 0.61 -18.36 -6.91
CA MET A 1 0.45 -17.39 -8.01
C MET A 1 -0.68 -16.45 -7.62
N PHE A 2 -0.40 -15.15 -7.45
CA PHE A 2 -1.45 -14.20 -7.02
C PHE A 2 -2.47 -13.94 -8.13
N SER A 3 -3.69 -13.60 -7.73
CA SER A 3 -4.75 -13.23 -8.67
C SER A 3 -4.37 -11.96 -9.45
N ARG A 4 -4.93 -11.78 -10.66
CA ARG A 4 -4.73 -10.55 -11.43
C ARG A 4 -5.13 -9.31 -10.62
N ILE A 5 -6.22 -9.41 -9.87
CA ILE A 5 -6.76 -8.36 -9.02
C ILE A 5 -5.73 -7.97 -7.93
N GLU A 6 -5.10 -8.95 -7.27
CA GLU A 6 -4.05 -8.66 -6.30
C GLU A 6 -2.86 -7.95 -6.93
N LYS A 7 -2.44 -8.36 -8.13
CA LYS A 7 -1.31 -7.73 -8.82
C LYS A 7 -1.59 -6.28 -9.22
N GLU A 8 -2.82 -5.99 -9.64
CA GLU A 8 -3.26 -4.63 -9.96
C GLU A 8 -3.31 -3.80 -8.68
N TYR A 9 -3.97 -4.30 -7.63
CA TYR A 9 -4.09 -3.59 -6.36
C TYR A 9 -2.75 -3.36 -5.65
N ARG A 10 -1.84 -4.33 -5.69
CA ARG A 10 -0.46 -4.17 -5.18
C ARG A 10 0.28 -3.03 -5.88
N LYS A 11 0.09 -2.85 -7.19
CA LYS A 11 0.73 -1.74 -7.92
C LYS A 11 0.16 -0.40 -7.47
N GLU A 12 -1.15 -0.30 -7.28
CA GLU A 12 -1.81 0.90 -6.80
C GLU A 12 -1.33 1.29 -5.39
N LEU A 13 -1.21 0.31 -4.49
CA LEU A 13 -0.61 0.54 -3.17
C LEU A 13 0.84 1.01 -3.28
N ILE A 14 1.67 0.34 -4.10
CA ILE A 14 3.07 0.76 -4.30
C ILE A 14 3.15 2.24 -4.74
N ASP A 15 2.34 2.65 -5.72
CA ASP A 15 2.30 4.03 -6.21
C ASP A 15 1.86 5.02 -5.12
N LEU A 16 0.81 4.68 -4.35
CA LEU A 16 0.33 5.48 -3.23
C LEU A 16 1.44 5.72 -2.19
N TYR A 17 2.13 4.65 -1.78
CA TYR A 17 3.22 4.75 -0.80
C TYR A 17 4.41 5.55 -1.35
N GLU A 18 4.76 5.41 -2.64
CA GLU A 18 5.81 6.22 -3.27
C GLU A 18 5.46 7.70 -3.29
N ARG A 19 4.22 8.05 -3.66
CA ARG A 19 3.71 9.43 -3.63
C ARG A 19 3.73 10.02 -2.23
N TYR A 20 3.25 9.26 -1.23
CA TYR A 20 3.25 9.69 0.17
C TYR A 20 4.66 9.93 0.72
N ILE A 21 5.62 9.04 0.41
CA ILE A 21 7.01 9.19 0.86
C ILE A 21 7.65 10.43 0.21
N ALA A 22 7.33 10.73 -1.05
CA ALA A 22 7.83 11.90 -1.75
C ALA A 22 7.23 13.21 -1.21
N ASN A 23 5.94 13.21 -0.85
CA ASN A 23 5.23 14.37 -0.34
C ASN A 23 4.19 13.99 0.75
N PRO A 24 4.59 13.85 2.02
CA PRO A 24 3.70 13.36 3.08
C PRO A 24 2.63 14.37 3.52
N GLU A 25 2.76 15.63 3.12
CA GLU A 25 1.79 16.71 3.39
C GLU A 25 0.73 16.84 2.28
N ASP A 26 0.85 16.07 1.21
CA ASP A 26 -0.09 16.08 0.09
C ASP A 26 -1.49 15.59 0.52
N GLU A 27 -2.46 16.51 0.54
CA GLU A 27 -3.84 16.19 0.92
C GLU A 27 -4.53 15.25 -0.07
N ASP A 28 -4.17 15.29 -1.35
CA ASP A 28 -4.78 14.42 -2.37
C ASP A 28 -4.29 12.98 -2.19
N VAL A 29 -3.01 12.79 -1.87
CA VAL A 29 -2.47 11.47 -1.49
C VAL A 29 -3.18 10.89 -0.26
N ARG A 30 -3.45 11.73 0.75
CA ARG A 30 -4.17 11.28 1.96
C ARG A 30 -5.63 10.89 1.66
N LYS A 31 -6.32 11.61 0.77
CA LYS A 31 -7.67 11.27 0.32
C LYS A 31 -7.68 9.96 -0.45
N ASP A 32 -6.75 9.77 -1.38
CA ASP A 32 -6.58 8.52 -2.14
C ASP A 32 -6.37 7.32 -1.19
N ALA A 33 -5.58 7.50 -0.13
CA ALA A 33 -5.31 6.48 0.86
C ALA A 33 -6.56 5.99 1.61
N GLY A 34 -7.49 6.91 1.92
CA GLY A 34 -8.75 6.56 2.56
C GLY A 34 -9.64 5.65 1.71
N GLY A 35 -9.55 5.76 0.37
CA GLY A 35 -10.26 4.85 -0.54
C GLY A 35 -9.66 3.44 -0.58
N MET A 36 -8.35 3.32 -0.37
CA MET A 36 -7.64 2.03 -0.41
C MET A 36 -7.84 1.19 0.87
N GLY A 37 -7.99 1.82 2.03
CA GLY A 37 -8.23 1.10 3.29
C GLY A 37 -9.45 0.16 3.27
N ILE A 38 -10.43 0.43 2.40
CA ILE A 38 -11.66 -0.35 2.26
C ILE A 38 -11.42 -1.70 1.56
N ILE A 39 -10.35 -1.81 0.76
CA ILE A 39 -10.07 -2.99 -0.05
C ILE A 39 -9.12 -3.91 0.75
N CYS A 40 -9.71 -4.68 1.67
CA CYS A 40 -9.07 -5.75 2.44
C CYS A 40 -9.87 -7.06 2.34
N GLY A 41 -9.21 -8.22 2.40
CA GLY A 41 -9.92 -9.50 2.40
C GLY A 41 -9.03 -10.74 2.27
N PRO A 42 -9.59 -11.94 2.54
CA PRO A 42 -8.85 -13.21 2.53
C PRO A 42 -8.28 -13.60 1.15
N GLN A 43 -8.71 -12.93 0.08
CA GLN A 43 -8.23 -13.13 -1.28
C GLN A 43 -6.88 -12.46 -1.58
N PHE A 44 -6.37 -11.62 -0.67
CA PHE A 44 -5.12 -10.89 -0.82
C PHE A 44 -4.04 -11.42 0.11
N SER A 45 -2.77 -11.28 -0.27
CA SER A 45 -1.64 -11.61 0.62
C SER A 45 -1.67 -10.77 1.90
N GLU A 46 -1.01 -11.28 2.95
CA GLU A 46 -0.85 -10.57 4.22
C GLU A 46 -0.22 -9.18 4.01
N ASP A 47 0.81 -9.05 3.17
CA ASP A 47 1.44 -7.76 2.87
C ASP A 47 0.48 -6.74 2.24
N VAL A 48 -0.41 -7.18 1.34
CA VAL A 48 -1.39 -6.30 0.68
C VAL A 48 -2.47 -5.88 1.67
N ASN A 49 -2.96 -6.80 2.49
CA ASN A 49 -3.92 -6.48 3.55
C ASN A 49 -3.32 -5.53 4.60
N LEU A 50 -2.05 -5.74 4.99
CA LEU A 50 -1.33 -4.85 5.89
C LEU A 50 -1.19 -3.44 5.28
N ALA A 51 -0.79 -3.36 4.02
CA ALA A 51 -0.61 -2.09 3.32
C ALA A 51 -1.92 -1.31 3.16
N ALA A 52 -3.03 -2.00 2.85
CA ALA A 52 -4.35 -1.40 2.78
C ALA A 52 -4.79 -0.86 4.16
N HIS A 53 -4.68 -1.65 5.22
CA HIS A 53 -4.98 -1.19 6.58
C HIS A 53 -4.12 0.03 7.00
N LYS A 54 -2.85 0.05 6.62
CA LYS A 54 -1.94 1.18 6.92
C LYS A 54 -2.19 2.41 6.03
N ALA A 55 -2.79 2.24 4.85
CA ALA A 55 -3.27 3.37 4.04
C ALA A 55 -4.41 4.13 4.74
N ASP A 56 -5.27 3.45 5.50
CA ASP A 56 -6.25 4.13 6.35
C ASP A 56 -5.57 5.04 7.38
N TRP A 57 -4.48 4.59 8.00
CA TRP A 57 -3.69 5.39 8.94
C TRP A 57 -3.04 6.60 8.28
N MET A 58 -2.64 6.47 7.01
CA MET A 58 -2.14 7.58 6.21
C MET A 58 -3.21 8.66 6.03
N SER A 59 -4.45 8.25 5.75
CA SER A 59 -5.57 9.18 5.54
C SER A 59 -5.89 10.04 6.77
N ILE A 60 -5.73 9.47 7.97
CA ILE A 60 -5.95 10.15 9.26
C ILE A 60 -4.68 10.75 9.87
N GLY A 61 -3.56 10.79 9.11
CA GLY A 61 -2.31 11.42 9.53
C GLY A 61 -1.57 10.69 10.67
N LYS A 62 -1.83 9.40 10.86
CA LYS A 62 -1.18 8.57 11.90
C LYS A 62 -0.01 7.73 11.38
N LEU A 63 0.12 7.58 10.07
CA LEU A 63 1.24 6.85 9.47
C LEU A 63 2.47 7.76 9.39
N SER A 64 3.63 7.24 9.78
CA SER A 64 4.91 7.93 9.58
C SER A 64 5.54 7.61 8.21
N VAL A 65 6.45 8.46 7.73
CA VAL A 65 7.22 8.22 6.49
C VAL A 65 8.12 6.99 6.61
N GLU A 66 8.65 6.69 7.80
CA GLU A 66 9.48 5.51 8.03
C GLU A 66 8.64 4.23 7.93
N GLU A 67 7.48 4.16 8.59
CA GLU A 67 6.55 3.03 8.44
C GLU A 67 6.11 2.85 6.97
N ALA A 68 5.85 3.95 6.26
CA ALA A 68 5.49 3.91 4.85
C ALA A 68 6.60 3.26 3.99
N LYS A 69 7.87 3.55 4.29
CA LYS A 69 9.02 2.93 3.61
C LYS A 69 9.12 1.43 3.89
N GLU A 70 8.90 1.01 5.13
CA GLU A 70 8.91 -0.41 5.51
C GLU A 70 7.82 -1.19 4.76
N ILE A 71 6.62 -0.64 4.69
CA ILE A 71 5.50 -1.26 3.96
C ILE A 71 5.81 -1.34 2.46
N LEU A 72 6.35 -0.27 1.87
CA LEU A 72 6.76 -0.24 0.47
C LEU A 72 7.79 -1.34 0.16
N GLN A 73 8.77 -1.55 1.05
CA GLN A 73 9.75 -2.61 0.89
C GLN A 73 9.11 -4.00 0.89
N LYS A 74 8.17 -4.28 1.80
CA LYS A 74 7.42 -5.55 1.82
C LYS A 74 6.65 -5.79 0.53
N LEU A 75 5.93 -4.78 0.05
CA LEU A 75 5.17 -4.86 -1.19
C LEU A 75 6.06 -5.18 -2.41
N LYS A 76 7.26 -4.60 -2.47
CA LYS A 76 8.24 -4.82 -3.54
C LYS A 76 8.95 -6.18 -3.44
N ALA A 77 9.34 -6.61 -2.23
CA ALA A 77 10.03 -7.89 -2.04
C ALA A 77 9.17 -9.07 -2.49
N ALA A 78 7.88 -9.08 -2.13
CA ALA A 78 6.94 -10.10 -2.56
C ALA A 78 6.73 -10.11 -4.10
N ARG A 79 7.00 -9.01 -4.82
CA ARG A 79 6.94 -8.94 -6.29
C ARG A 79 8.14 -9.63 -6.96
N GLU A 80 9.31 -9.64 -6.32
CA GLU A 80 10.51 -10.29 -6.88
C GLU A 80 10.43 -11.82 -6.79
N HIS A 81 9.81 -12.34 -5.73
CA HIS A 81 9.52 -13.77 -5.59
C HIS A 81 8.53 -14.31 -6.63
N GLU A 82 7.79 -13.46 -7.36
CA GLU A 82 6.91 -13.89 -8.46
C GLU A 82 7.59 -13.95 -9.83
N LYS A 83 8.80 -13.41 -9.98
CA LYS A 83 9.54 -13.40 -11.25
C LYS A 83 10.47 -14.61 -11.43
N ASN A 84 10.72 -15.36 -10.36
CA ASN A 84 11.49 -16.61 -10.34
C ASN A 84 10.56 -17.82 -10.31
#